data_AF-A0A126PE74-F1
#
_entry.id   AF-A0A126PE74-F1
#
_cell.length_a   1.000
_cell.length_b   1.000
_cell.length_c   1.000
_cell.angle_alpha   90.00
_cell.angle_beta   90.00
_cell.angle_gamma   90.00
#
_symmetry.space_group_name_H-M   'P 1'
#
loop_
_entity.id
_entity.type
_entity.pdbx_description
1 polymer ?
#
loop_
_entity_poly.entity_id
_entity_poly.type
_entity_poly.pdbx_seq_one_letter_code
_entity_poly.pdbx_strand_id
1 'polypeptide(L)'
;MTVHKVSANASVNEAERTANFWVFGGIFRPVFLEAYPAEHLARLALDAKADGSLRIDAYLAGIQNATTVQAQVKTRAGQPVGPPFTAPVAPGSAQVQLRGQFASPALWSPEFPNLYRVEVTLKNGATALHSATETFGFRTVELRRRDGFYVNGQKIMFKGVNRGGFWPTSGRTTSRRISELDVNLIKDMNMNMNAVRMSHHPPDALFLQVCDSLRLFVIDELNMSNGTVPCIILALARARTVAGAGSPALLSEAW
;
A
#
# COMPACT_ATOMS: atom_id res chain seq x y z
N MET A 1 -32.41 5.24 -6.24
CA MET A 1 -31.02 5.07 -6.74
C MET A 1 -31.03 3.91 -7.72
N THR A 2 -30.72 4.16 -8.98
CA THR A 2 -30.72 3.12 -10.03
C THR A 2 -29.32 2.52 -10.12
N VAL A 3 -29.20 1.20 -9.95
CA VAL A 3 -27.91 0.50 -10.06
C VAL A 3 -27.76 0.00 -11.49
N HIS A 4 -26.78 0.53 -12.22
CA HIS A 4 -26.47 0.09 -13.57
C HIS A 4 -25.47 -1.07 -13.54
N LYS A 5 -25.79 -2.18 -14.21
CA LYS A 5 -24.89 -3.34 -14.33
C LYS A 5 -23.61 -3.02 -15.12
N VAL A 6 -23.67 -2.01 -15.98
CA VAL A 6 -22.62 -1.61 -16.92
C VAL A 6 -22.29 -0.15 -16.66
N SER A 7 -21.00 0.19 -16.71
CA SER A 7 -20.57 1.58 -16.56
C SER A 7 -21.11 2.42 -17.71
N ALA A 8 -21.46 3.68 -17.45
CA ALA A 8 -21.73 4.64 -18.53
C ALA A 8 -20.46 4.95 -19.35
N ASN A 9 -19.28 4.65 -18.80
CA ASN A 9 -18.00 4.84 -19.47
C ASN A 9 -17.61 3.60 -20.27
N ALA A 10 -17.59 3.74 -21.60
CA ALA A 10 -17.22 2.68 -22.53
C ALA A 10 -15.80 2.15 -22.31
N SER A 11 -14.83 2.99 -21.95
CA SER A 11 -13.44 2.54 -21.74
C SER A 11 -13.29 1.65 -20.51
N VAL A 12 -14.09 1.89 -19.46
CA VAL A 12 -14.15 1.03 -18.27
C VAL A 12 -14.75 -0.33 -18.62
N ASN A 13 -15.79 -0.34 -19.44
CA ASN A 13 -16.40 -1.60 -19.88
C ASN A 13 -15.44 -2.40 -20.77
N GLU A 14 -14.70 -1.74 -21.64
CA GLU A 14 -13.65 -2.39 -22.43
C GLU A 14 -12.60 -2.97 -21.46
N ALA A 15 -12.00 -2.15 -20.59
CA ALA A 15 -10.93 -2.59 -19.69
C ALA A 15 -11.32 -3.75 -18.74
N GLU A 16 -12.55 -3.76 -18.24
CA GLU A 16 -12.96 -4.68 -17.17
C GLU A 16 -13.88 -5.81 -17.60
N ARG A 17 -14.58 -5.69 -18.74
CA ARG A 17 -15.61 -6.65 -19.17
C ARG A 17 -15.27 -7.42 -20.45
N THR A 18 -14.34 -6.94 -21.28
CA THR A 18 -13.89 -7.68 -22.47
C THR A 18 -12.63 -8.52 -22.22
N ALA A 19 -12.18 -8.58 -20.97
CA ALA A 19 -11.00 -9.34 -20.55
C ALA A 19 -11.30 -10.81 -20.25
N ASN A 20 -10.26 -11.66 -20.30
CA ASN A 20 -10.35 -13.10 -20.08
C ASN A 20 -10.35 -13.46 -18.57
N PHE A 21 -11.36 -12.99 -17.84
CA PHE A 21 -11.65 -13.38 -16.46
C PHE A 21 -13.14 -13.28 -16.15
N TRP A 22 -13.58 -13.96 -15.08
CA TRP A 22 -14.98 -13.94 -14.66
C TRP A 22 -15.37 -12.57 -14.07
N VAL A 23 -16.38 -11.94 -14.67
CA VAL A 23 -16.95 -10.67 -14.19
C VAL A 23 -17.96 -10.94 -13.08
N PHE A 24 -17.47 -11.06 -11.85
CA PHE A 24 -18.30 -11.23 -10.66
C PHE A 24 -18.97 -9.90 -10.26
N GLY A 25 -20.27 -9.93 -10.00
CA GLY A 25 -21.04 -8.79 -9.47
C GLY A 25 -21.28 -8.91 -7.96
N GLY A 26 -21.48 -7.77 -7.30
CA GLY A 26 -21.83 -7.69 -5.88
C GLY A 26 -20.74 -7.08 -5.01
N ILE A 27 -21.00 -7.03 -3.70
CA ILE A 27 -20.05 -6.53 -2.70
C ILE A 27 -19.15 -7.71 -2.28
N PHE A 28 -18.02 -7.86 -2.98
CA PHE A 28 -17.08 -8.96 -2.74
C PHE A 28 -15.88 -8.55 -1.85
N ARG A 29 -15.81 -7.29 -1.43
CA ARG A 29 -14.81 -6.78 -0.49
C ARG A 29 -15.49 -6.22 0.77
N PRO A 30 -14.78 -6.20 1.92
CA PRO A 30 -15.31 -5.62 3.14
C PRO A 30 -15.74 -4.17 2.94
N VAL A 31 -16.89 -3.82 3.53
CA VAL A 31 -17.40 -2.45 3.61
C VAL A 31 -17.26 -2.00 5.06
N PHE A 32 -16.68 -0.82 5.25
CA PHE A 32 -16.45 -0.22 6.56
C PHE A 32 -17.24 1.07 6.69
N LEU A 33 -17.77 1.31 7.88
CA LEU A 33 -18.25 2.62 8.30
C LEU A 33 -17.18 3.20 9.23
N GLU A 34 -16.51 4.26 8.79
CA GLU A 34 -15.48 4.95 9.55
C GLU A 34 -16.03 6.28 10.08
N ALA A 35 -15.91 6.50 11.39
CA ALA A 35 -16.33 7.74 12.04
C ALA A 35 -15.09 8.50 12.53
N TYR A 36 -14.89 9.69 11.98
CA TYR A 36 -13.73 10.54 12.29
C TYR A 36 -14.16 11.81 13.01
N PRO A 37 -13.29 12.38 13.87
CA PRO A 37 -13.49 13.73 14.38
C PRO A 37 -13.46 14.75 13.24
N ALA A 38 -14.01 15.94 13.47
CA ALA A 38 -14.04 17.02 12.48
C ALA A 38 -12.64 17.35 11.93
N GLU A 39 -11.62 17.32 12.80
CA GLU A 39 -10.21 17.46 12.43
C GLU A 39 -9.53 16.08 12.48
N HIS A 40 -9.13 15.55 11.33
CA HIS A 40 -8.54 14.21 11.28
C HIS A 40 -7.45 14.05 10.20
N LEU A 41 -6.74 12.93 10.32
CA LEU A 41 -5.75 12.46 9.34
C LEU A 41 -6.52 11.64 8.31
N ALA A 42 -6.67 12.17 7.10
CA ALA A 42 -7.40 11.53 6.01
C ALA A 42 -6.57 10.44 5.32
N ARG A 43 -5.27 10.68 5.12
CA ARG A 43 -4.36 9.72 4.48
C ARG A 43 -2.93 9.92 4.95
N LEU A 44 -2.17 8.83 4.99
CA LEU A 44 -0.73 8.86 5.19
C LEU A 44 -0.05 8.22 3.98
N ALA A 45 0.95 8.89 3.43
CA ALA A 45 1.90 8.30 2.50
C ALA A 45 3.28 8.26 3.15
N LEU A 46 3.94 7.10 3.07
CA LEU A 46 5.24 6.87 3.67
C LEU A 46 6.24 6.49 2.60
N ASP A 47 7.40 7.15 2.63
CA ASP A 47 8.58 6.80 1.85
C ASP A 47 9.72 6.52 2.84
N ALA A 48 10.12 5.25 2.95
CA ALA A 48 11.09 4.76 3.93
C ALA A 48 12.23 4.04 3.20
N LYS A 49 13.38 4.70 3.10
CA LYS A 49 14.51 4.25 2.29
C LYS A 49 15.53 3.44 3.09
N ALA A 50 16.33 2.64 2.41
CA ALA A 50 17.35 1.80 3.04
C ALA A 50 18.46 2.61 3.75
N ASP A 51 18.64 3.89 3.42
CA ASP A 51 19.56 4.80 4.12
C ASP A 51 19.01 5.30 5.48
N GLY A 52 17.80 4.87 5.86
CA GLY A 52 17.13 5.27 7.09
C GLY A 52 16.42 6.61 7.05
N SER A 53 16.34 7.25 5.87
CA SER A 53 15.45 8.38 5.67
C SER A 53 13.99 7.92 5.63
N LEU A 54 13.15 8.62 6.39
CA LEU A 54 11.71 8.42 6.44
C LEU A 54 11.01 9.74 6.14
N ARG A 55 10.23 9.78 5.06
CA ARG A 55 9.33 10.88 4.73
C ARG A 55 7.89 10.43 4.92
N ILE A 56 7.11 11.23 5.62
CA ILE A 56 5.67 11.00 5.82
C ILE A 56 4.93 12.21 5.29
N ASP A 57 4.11 11.99 4.28
CA ASP A 57 3.16 12.98 3.78
C ASP A 57 1.79 12.68 4.41
N ALA A 58 1.39 13.52 5.37
CA ALA A 58 0.13 13.41 6.08
C ALA A 58 -0.90 14.35 5.46
N TYR A 59 -1.97 13.78 4.92
CA TYR A 59 -3.11 14.49 4.36
C TYR A 59 -4.16 14.69 5.45
N LEU A 60 -4.60 15.94 5.58
CA LEU A 60 -5.40 16.40 6.70
C LEU A 60 -6.77 16.86 6.19
N ALA A 61 -7.79 16.68 7.02
CA ALA A 61 -9.15 17.12 6.72
C ALA A 61 -9.71 17.94 7.88
N GLY A 62 -10.36 19.06 7.55
CA GLY A 62 -11.10 19.89 8.48
C GLY A 62 -10.24 20.65 9.50
N ILE A 63 -8.94 20.84 9.28
CA ILE A 63 -8.03 21.44 10.26
C ILE A 63 -8.41 22.88 10.60
N GLN A 64 -8.64 23.14 11.89
CA GLN A 64 -8.95 24.46 12.43
C GLN A 64 -8.12 24.74 13.68
N ASN A 65 -8.10 23.82 14.63
CA ASN A 65 -7.42 23.98 15.92
C ASN A 65 -6.18 23.09 16.06
N ALA A 66 -5.97 22.12 15.17
CA ALA A 66 -4.77 21.31 15.21
C ALA A 66 -3.52 22.18 14.98
N THR A 67 -2.56 22.02 15.88
CA THR A 67 -1.33 22.82 15.93
C THR A 67 -0.13 22.05 15.42
N THR A 68 -0.11 20.73 15.61
CA THR A 68 1.06 19.90 15.30
C THR A 68 0.62 18.51 14.86
N VAL A 69 1.41 17.91 13.98
CA VAL A 69 1.41 16.47 13.75
C VAL A 69 2.69 15.91 14.35
N GLN A 70 2.55 14.84 15.12
CA GLN A 70 3.67 14.10 15.71
C GLN A 70 3.70 12.70 15.12
N ALA A 71 4.88 12.20 14.78
CA ALA A 71 5.09 10.81 14.40
C ALA A 71 6.08 10.13 15.34
N GLN A 72 5.77 8.89 15.72
CA GLN A 72 6.67 8.01 16.47
C GLN A 72 6.80 6.68 15.74
N VAL A 73 8.03 6.30 15.40
CA VAL A 73 8.32 4.97 14.87
C VAL A 73 8.50 3.99 16.02
N LYS A 74 7.91 2.80 15.88
CA LYS A 74 7.96 1.70 16.84
C LYS A 74 8.29 0.40 16.11
N THR A 75 8.92 -0.54 16.81
CA THR A 75 9.05 -1.92 16.36
C THR A 75 7.68 -2.62 16.39
N ARG A 76 7.57 -3.80 15.77
CA ARG A 76 6.37 -4.66 15.93
C ARG A 76 6.07 -5.03 17.39
N ALA A 77 7.09 -5.08 18.24
CA ALA A 77 6.94 -5.30 19.68
C ALA A 77 6.49 -4.04 20.46
N GLY A 78 6.26 -2.91 19.77
CA GLY A 78 5.79 -1.66 20.36
C GLY A 78 6.90 -0.77 20.94
N GLN A 79 8.16 -1.18 20.85
CA GLN A 79 9.29 -0.40 21.37
C GLN A 79 9.60 0.79 20.47
N PRO A 80 9.78 2.00 21.01
CA PRO A 80 10.10 3.18 20.20
C PRO A 80 11.47 3.02 19.54
N VAL A 81 11.56 3.43 18.28
CA VAL A 81 12.80 3.50 17.51
C VAL A 81 13.05 4.98 17.26
N GLY A 82 14.06 5.54 17.93
CA GLY A 82 14.35 6.97 17.89
C GLY A 82 13.32 7.87 18.59
N PRO A 83 13.62 9.18 18.71
CA PRO A 83 12.71 10.15 19.29
C PRO A 83 11.50 10.43 18.38
N PRO A 84 10.37 10.92 18.94
CA PRO A 84 9.26 11.40 18.13
C PRO A 84 9.68 12.66 17.37
N PHE A 85 9.18 12.82 16.15
CA PHE A 85 9.41 13.99 15.32
C PHE A 85 8.08 14.67 15.00
N THR A 86 8.10 15.99 14.89
CA THR A 86 6.90 16.81 14.77
C THR A 86 7.00 17.78 13.61
N ALA A 87 5.85 18.18 13.09
CA ALA A 87 5.71 19.27 12.15
C ALA A 87 4.56 20.19 12.59
N PRO A 88 4.74 21.53 12.51
CA PRO A 88 3.66 22.46 12.80
C PRO A 88 2.58 22.37 11.72
N VAL A 89 1.35 22.63 12.10
CA VAL A 89 0.18 22.67 11.22
C VAL A 89 -0.54 23.99 11.44
N ALA A 90 -0.88 24.67 10.35
CA ALA A 90 -1.69 25.87 10.37
C ALA A 90 -3.17 25.53 10.10
N PRO A 91 -4.12 26.35 10.60
CA PRO A 91 -5.53 26.24 10.22
C PRO A 91 -5.70 26.20 8.69
N GLY A 92 -6.57 25.32 8.19
CA GLY A 92 -6.80 25.12 6.75
C GLY A 92 -5.73 24.30 6.01
N SER A 93 -4.69 23.80 6.70
CA SER A 93 -3.68 22.94 6.05
C SER A 93 -4.31 21.64 5.55
N ALA A 94 -4.11 21.34 4.26
CA ALA A 94 -4.57 20.09 3.64
C ALA A 94 -3.51 18.98 3.68
N GLN A 95 -2.23 19.34 3.85
CA GLN A 95 -1.12 18.40 3.90
C GLN A 95 0.00 18.96 4.78
N VAL A 96 0.70 18.06 5.49
CA VAL A 96 1.95 18.36 6.19
C VAL A 96 2.95 17.25 5.95
N GLN A 97 4.22 17.62 5.82
CA GLN A 97 5.31 16.66 5.64
C GLN A 97 6.13 16.53 6.92
N LEU A 98 6.42 15.30 7.31
CA LEU A 98 7.33 14.98 8.40
C LEU A 98 8.54 14.24 7.85
N ARG A 99 9.72 14.51 8.42
CA ARG A 99 10.97 13.85 8.06
C ARG A 99 11.65 13.31 9.31
N GLY A 100 12.10 12.07 9.24
CA GLY A 100 12.89 11.42 10.28
C GLY A 100 14.12 10.75 9.67
N GLN A 101 15.19 10.66 10.46
CA GLN A 101 16.41 9.95 10.09
C GLN A 101 16.71 8.90 11.16
N PHE A 102 16.92 7.66 10.74
CA PHE A 102 17.21 6.54 11.63
C PHE A 102 18.59 5.97 11.29
N ALA A 103 19.44 5.80 12.31
CA ALA A 103 20.75 5.21 12.13
C ALA A 103 20.62 3.69 11.99
N SER A 104 21.06 3.15 10.86
CA SER A 104 21.13 1.71 10.56
C SER A 104 19.84 0.93 10.91
N PRO A 105 18.68 1.27 10.31
CA PRO A 105 17.47 0.50 10.53
C PRO A 105 17.61 -0.93 9.99
N ALA A 106 16.91 -1.87 10.61
CA ALA A 106 16.83 -3.22 10.08
C ALA A 106 16.02 -3.18 8.77
N LEU A 107 16.66 -3.51 7.66
CA LEU A 107 16.06 -3.40 6.34
C LEU A 107 15.02 -4.48 6.12
N TRP A 108 13.97 -4.12 5.38
CA TRP A 108 13.03 -5.11 4.87
C TRP A 108 13.59 -5.75 3.60
N SER A 109 13.66 -7.07 3.61
CA SER A 109 13.91 -7.90 2.43
C SER A 109 13.04 -9.17 2.51
N PRO A 110 12.89 -9.93 1.40
CA PRO A 110 12.22 -11.23 1.45
C PRO A 110 12.87 -12.22 2.42
N GLU A 111 14.17 -12.11 2.67
CA GLU A 111 14.88 -12.96 3.63
C GLU A 111 14.63 -12.45 5.05
N PHE A 112 14.64 -11.12 5.24
CA PHE A 112 14.51 -10.43 6.52
C PHE A 112 13.32 -9.45 6.52
N PRO A 113 12.09 -9.89 6.86
CA PRO A 113 10.89 -9.04 6.81
C PRO A 113 10.78 -8.11 8.03
N ASN A 114 11.78 -7.24 8.21
CA ASN A 114 11.79 -6.26 9.28
C ASN A 114 10.73 -5.20 9.03
N LEU A 115 9.65 -5.24 9.82
CA LEU A 115 8.52 -4.33 9.72
C LEU A 115 8.44 -3.45 10.97
N TYR A 116 8.21 -2.17 10.73
CA TYR A 116 8.02 -1.12 11.71
C TYR A 116 6.58 -0.61 11.66
N ARG A 117 6.17 0.05 12.73
CA ARG A 117 4.90 0.74 12.85
C ARG A 117 5.18 2.21 13.09
N VAL A 118 4.57 3.10 12.31
CA VAL A 118 4.50 4.51 12.70
C VAL A 118 3.15 4.78 13.33
N GLU A 119 3.15 5.56 14.39
CA GLU A 119 1.97 6.17 14.97
C GLU A 119 2.05 7.67 14.69
N VAL A 120 1.10 8.19 13.92
CA VAL A 120 0.99 9.61 13.57
C VAL A 120 -0.21 10.18 14.29
N THR A 121 0.03 11.22 15.09
CA THR A 121 -0.98 11.82 15.96
C THR A 121 -1.11 13.31 15.64
N LEU A 122 -2.32 13.72 15.31
CA LEU A 122 -2.73 15.11 15.16
C LEU A 122 -3.02 15.68 16.56
N LYS A 123 -2.42 16.83 16.90
CA LYS A 123 -2.47 17.42 18.24
C LYS A 123 -2.86 18.90 18.23
N ASN A 124 -3.62 19.31 19.24
CA ASN A 124 -3.80 20.71 19.63
C ASN A 124 -3.11 20.91 20.99
N GLY A 125 -1.91 21.50 20.98
CA GLY A 125 -1.06 21.57 22.17
C GLY A 125 -0.75 20.18 22.74
N ALA A 126 -1.14 19.93 23.99
CA ALA A 126 -0.97 18.63 24.66
C ALA A 126 -2.05 17.59 24.29
N THR A 127 -3.17 18.03 23.71
CA THR A 127 -4.33 17.17 23.44
C THR A 127 -4.20 16.46 22.10
N ALA A 128 -4.35 15.13 22.09
CA ALA A 128 -4.44 14.34 20.86
C ALA A 128 -5.87 14.39 20.29
N LEU A 129 -6.00 14.85 19.04
CA LEU A 129 -7.28 14.94 18.33
C LEU A 129 -7.60 13.67 17.55
N HIS A 130 -6.61 13.14 16.84
CA HIS A 130 -6.75 11.94 16.02
C HIS A 130 -5.41 11.22 15.92
N SER A 131 -5.43 9.90 15.84
CA SER A 131 -4.23 9.09 15.63
C SER A 131 -4.47 8.09 14.51
N ALA A 132 -3.47 7.91 13.67
CA ALA A 132 -3.44 6.92 12.63
C ALA A 132 -2.16 6.10 12.74
N THR A 133 -2.27 4.82 12.40
CA THR A 133 -1.16 3.88 12.43
C THR A 133 -0.94 3.35 11.04
N GLU A 134 0.32 3.27 10.63
CA GLU A 134 0.70 2.56 9.41
C GLU A 134 1.90 1.64 9.67
N THR A 135 1.88 0.46 9.04
CA THR A 135 3.02 -0.47 9.02
C THR A 135 3.83 -0.25 7.76
N PHE A 136 5.16 -0.24 7.89
CA PHE A 136 6.10 -0.02 6.80
C PHE A 136 7.42 -0.77 7.06
N GLY A 137 8.31 -0.83 6.07
CA GLY A 137 9.65 -1.39 6.21
C GLY A 137 10.65 -0.59 5.37
N PHE A 138 11.85 -0.33 5.92
CA PHE A 138 12.88 0.43 5.23
C PHE A 138 13.48 -0.39 4.09
N ARG A 139 13.35 0.13 2.86
CA ARG A 139 13.92 -0.51 1.66
C ARG A 139 14.12 0.51 0.54
N THR A 140 15.09 0.27 -0.31
CA THR A 140 15.27 1.02 -1.56
C THR A 140 15.20 0.06 -2.73
N VAL A 141 14.44 0.42 -3.76
CA VAL A 141 14.24 -0.41 -4.95
C VAL A 141 14.68 0.39 -6.14
N GLU A 142 15.57 -0.18 -6.94
CA GLU A 142 16.13 0.47 -8.11
C GLU A 142 16.01 -0.45 -9.33
N LEU A 143 15.59 0.10 -10.47
CA LEU A 143 15.70 -0.57 -11.76
C LEU A 143 16.90 0.01 -12.50
N ARG A 144 17.97 -0.77 -12.62
CA ARG A 144 19.14 -0.38 -13.40
C ARG A 144 18.93 -0.79 -14.84
N ARG A 145 18.87 0.21 -15.74
CA ARG A 145 18.65 -0.02 -17.18
C ARG A 145 19.64 -1.05 -17.71
N ARG A 146 19.14 -2.07 -18.41
CA ARG A 146 19.88 -3.20 -19.00
C ARG A 146 20.49 -4.21 -18.02
N ASP A 147 20.33 -4.04 -16.71
CA ASP A 147 20.92 -4.93 -15.72
C ASP A 147 19.86 -5.68 -14.90
N GLY A 148 18.85 -4.96 -14.39
CA GLY A 148 17.70 -5.56 -13.71
C GLY A 148 17.30 -4.82 -12.43
N PHE A 149 16.54 -5.50 -11.59
CA PHE A 149 16.02 -4.96 -10.33
C PHE A 149 16.99 -5.16 -9.18
N TYR A 150 17.09 -4.14 -8.34
CA TYR A 150 17.91 -4.10 -7.14
C TYR A 150 17.03 -3.75 -5.95
N VAL A 151 17.20 -4.49 -4.85
CA VAL A 151 16.56 -4.21 -3.56
C VAL A 151 17.67 -4.07 -2.53
N ASN A 152 17.70 -2.93 -1.84
CA ASN A 152 18.75 -2.58 -0.86
C ASN A 152 20.17 -2.71 -1.45
N GLY A 153 20.33 -2.36 -2.74
CA GLY A 153 21.60 -2.48 -3.46
C GLY A 153 21.98 -3.88 -3.94
N GLN A 154 21.20 -4.91 -3.64
CA GLN A 154 21.42 -6.28 -4.11
C GLN A 154 20.55 -6.62 -5.32
N LYS A 155 21.13 -7.25 -6.35
CA LYS A 155 20.40 -7.66 -7.56
C LYS A 155 19.44 -8.80 -7.23
N ILE A 156 18.16 -8.62 -7.56
CA ILE A 156 17.12 -9.62 -7.36
C ILE A 156 16.58 -10.09 -8.70
N MET A 157 16.43 -11.40 -8.84
CA MET A 157 15.70 -12.01 -9.95
C MET A 157 14.29 -12.36 -9.48
N PHE A 158 13.27 -11.77 -10.10
CA PHE A 158 11.90 -12.12 -9.81
C PHE A 158 11.55 -13.49 -10.40
N LYS A 159 11.16 -14.41 -9.52
CA LYS A 159 10.63 -15.73 -9.85
C LYS A 159 9.24 -15.79 -9.25
N GLY A 160 8.22 -15.84 -10.09
CA GLY A 160 6.86 -15.64 -9.63
C GLY A 160 5.80 -16.20 -10.54
N VAL A 161 4.57 -16.08 -10.07
CA VAL A 161 3.35 -16.52 -10.77
C VAL A 161 2.34 -15.39 -10.85
N ASN A 162 1.40 -15.51 -11.78
CA ASN A 162 0.21 -14.67 -11.81
C ASN A 162 -0.85 -15.26 -10.89
N ARG A 163 -1.52 -14.43 -10.10
CA ARG A 163 -2.64 -14.86 -9.25
C ARG A 163 -3.88 -14.03 -9.54
N GLY A 164 -4.95 -14.71 -9.96
CA GLY A 164 -6.28 -14.13 -10.06
C GLY A 164 -6.98 -14.13 -8.71
N GLY A 165 -7.60 -13.02 -8.31
CA GLY A 165 -8.28 -12.88 -7.03
C GLY A 165 -9.65 -13.57 -6.97
N PHE A 166 -9.70 -14.89 -7.15
CA PHE A 166 -10.93 -15.68 -6.98
C PHE A 166 -10.64 -17.10 -6.42
N TRP A 167 -11.63 -17.67 -5.75
CA TRP A 167 -11.59 -19.02 -5.18
C TRP A 167 -12.76 -19.87 -5.71
N PRO A 168 -12.61 -21.20 -5.91
CA PRO A 168 -13.64 -22.02 -6.55
C PRO A 168 -15.02 -21.96 -5.89
N THR A 169 -15.08 -21.88 -4.55
CA THR A 169 -16.35 -21.93 -3.81
C THR A 169 -16.93 -20.55 -3.51
N SER A 170 -16.10 -19.51 -3.41
CA SER A 170 -16.53 -18.16 -3.00
C SER A 170 -16.41 -17.09 -4.10
N GLY A 171 -15.86 -17.42 -5.26
CA GLY A 171 -15.59 -16.42 -6.29
C GLY A 171 -14.62 -15.36 -5.76
N ARG A 172 -14.93 -14.07 -5.89
CA ARG A 172 -14.03 -12.98 -5.45
C ARG A 172 -14.08 -12.63 -3.97
N THR A 173 -14.95 -13.25 -3.17
CA THR A 173 -14.90 -13.09 -1.71
C THR A 173 -13.80 -13.98 -1.15
N THR A 174 -12.59 -13.43 -1.11
CA THR A 174 -11.42 -14.09 -0.50
C THR A 174 -11.31 -13.74 0.98
N SER A 175 -10.83 -14.68 1.79
CA SER A 175 -10.56 -14.44 3.22
C SER A 175 -9.05 -14.35 3.49
N ARG A 176 -8.68 -13.89 4.70
CA ARG A 176 -7.29 -13.92 5.18
C ARG A 176 -6.68 -15.32 5.06
N ARG A 177 -7.42 -16.35 5.50
CA ARG A 177 -7.00 -17.74 5.44
C ARG A 177 -6.69 -18.21 4.01
N ILE A 178 -7.54 -17.84 3.05
CA ILE A 178 -7.30 -18.16 1.62
C ILE A 178 -6.05 -17.43 1.13
N SER A 179 -5.89 -16.15 1.48
CA SER A 179 -4.71 -15.39 1.09
C SER A 179 -3.41 -15.96 1.67
N GLU A 180 -3.44 -16.42 2.93
CA GLU A 180 -2.31 -17.10 3.57
C GLU A 180 -2.02 -18.45 2.92
N LEU A 181 -3.05 -19.22 2.56
CA LEU A 181 -2.88 -20.48 1.84
C LEU A 181 -2.28 -20.26 0.45
N ASP A 182 -2.78 -19.29 -0.31
CA ASP A 182 -2.25 -18.92 -1.63
C ASP A 182 -0.76 -18.55 -1.53
N VAL A 183 -0.40 -17.68 -0.58
CA VAL A 183 0.98 -17.23 -0.42
C VAL A 183 1.89 -18.35 0.08
N ASN A 184 1.44 -19.18 1.02
CA ASN A 184 2.22 -20.33 1.46
C ASN A 184 2.42 -21.32 0.31
N LEU A 185 1.39 -21.61 -0.49
CA LEU A 185 1.52 -22.47 -1.66
C LEU A 185 2.53 -21.92 -2.66
N ILE A 186 2.48 -20.63 -2.98
CA ILE A 186 3.46 -19.98 -3.88
C ILE A 186 4.89 -20.17 -3.36
N LYS A 187 5.08 -20.12 -2.04
CA LYS A 187 6.39 -20.32 -1.40
C LYS A 187 6.82 -21.77 -1.34
N ASP A 188 5.87 -22.68 -1.10
CA ASP A 188 6.09 -24.13 -0.97
C ASP A 188 6.29 -24.81 -2.33
N MET A 189 5.79 -24.22 -3.43
CA MET A 189 6.10 -24.68 -4.78
C MET A 189 7.64 -24.67 -4.98
N ASN A 190 8.17 -25.76 -5.53
CA ASN A 190 9.59 -26.18 -5.66
C ASN A 190 10.64 -25.17 -6.19
N MET A 191 10.35 -23.88 -6.26
CA MET A 191 11.24 -22.82 -6.76
C MET A 191 11.41 -21.61 -5.83
N ASN A 192 10.99 -21.67 -4.56
CA ASN A 192 11.10 -20.55 -3.60
C ASN A 192 10.72 -19.21 -4.26
N MET A 193 9.52 -19.14 -4.83
CA MET A 193 9.09 -17.97 -5.59
C MET A 193 9.07 -16.74 -4.68
N ASN A 194 9.63 -15.64 -5.19
CA ASN A 194 9.78 -14.40 -4.46
C ASN A 194 8.84 -13.30 -4.94
N ALA A 195 8.09 -13.52 -6.03
CA ALA A 195 7.19 -12.52 -6.60
C ALA A 195 5.83 -13.11 -6.99
N VAL A 196 4.81 -12.25 -6.99
CA VAL A 196 3.49 -12.55 -7.52
C VAL A 196 2.97 -11.34 -8.31
N ARG A 197 2.39 -11.59 -9.47
CA ARG A 197 1.72 -10.56 -10.28
C ARG A 197 0.20 -10.64 -10.11
N MET A 198 -0.41 -9.52 -9.75
CA MET A 198 -1.87 -9.39 -9.58
C MET A 198 -2.53 -9.12 -10.92
N SER A 199 -2.79 -10.19 -11.67
CA SER A 199 -3.41 -10.13 -12.99
C SER A 199 -4.93 -10.19 -12.86
N HIS A 200 -5.74 -9.28 -13.38
CA HIS A 200 -5.42 -7.98 -14.01
C HIS A 200 -5.92 -6.79 -13.19
N HIS A 201 -6.25 -7.00 -11.92
CA HIS A 201 -6.89 -6.01 -11.07
C HIS A 201 -6.14 -5.84 -9.75
N PRO A 202 -6.26 -4.65 -9.11
CA PRO A 202 -5.66 -4.41 -7.80
C PRO A 202 -6.08 -5.48 -6.79
N PRO A 203 -5.14 -6.03 -6.00
CA PRO A 203 -5.44 -7.04 -4.98
C PRO A 203 -6.30 -6.48 -3.84
N ASP A 204 -6.77 -7.38 -2.99
CA ASP A 204 -7.30 -6.98 -1.69
C ASP A 204 -6.17 -6.45 -0.80
N ALA A 205 -6.46 -5.42 0.00
CA ALA A 205 -5.55 -4.92 1.03
C ALA A 205 -5.11 -6.03 2.01
N LEU A 206 -5.99 -7.00 2.28
CA LEU A 206 -5.67 -8.18 3.09
C LEU A 206 -4.55 -9.03 2.47
N PHE A 207 -4.58 -9.24 1.15
CA PHE A 207 -3.57 -10.01 0.45
C PHE A 207 -2.20 -9.32 0.50
N LEU A 208 -2.17 -7.98 0.33
CA LEU A 208 -0.93 -7.20 0.45
C LEU A 208 -0.33 -7.32 1.86
N GLN A 209 -1.14 -7.25 2.92
CA GLN A 209 -0.66 -7.44 4.31
C GLN A 209 -0.05 -8.83 4.54
N VAL A 210 -0.64 -9.86 3.91
CA VAL A 210 -0.13 -11.22 3.98
C VAL A 210 1.19 -11.32 3.22
N CYS A 211 1.31 -10.72 2.02
CA CYS A 211 2.55 -10.68 1.26
C CYS A 211 3.69 -9.99 2.03
N ASP A 212 3.41 -8.86 2.69
CA ASP A 212 4.37 -8.15 3.55
C ASP A 212 4.90 -9.04 4.68
N SER A 213 4.00 -9.83 5.28
CA SER A 213 4.33 -10.70 6.40
C SER A 213 5.01 -12.00 5.97
N LEU A 214 4.65 -12.52 4.80
CA LEU A 214 5.13 -13.79 4.27
C LEU A 214 6.21 -13.62 3.20
N ARG A 215 6.79 -12.43 3.05
CA ARG A 215 8.02 -12.20 2.27
C ARG A 215 7.84 -12.39 0.75
N LEU A 216 6.81 -11.78 0.17
CA LEU A 216 6.51 -11.90 -1.25
C LEU A 216 6.44 -10.51 -1.92
N PHE A 217 7.16 -10.35 -3.02
CA PHE A 217 7.08 -9.16 -3.87
C PHE A 217 5.77 -9.18 -4.66
N VAL A 218 5.13 -8.02 -4.81
CA VAL A 218 3.88 -7.89 -5.58
C VAL A 218 4.11 -6.97 -6.76
N ILE A 219 3.76 -7.43 -7.94
CA ILE A 219 3.62 -6.60 -9.15
C ILE A 219 2.12 -6.31 -9.26
N ASP A 220 1.74 -5.05 -9.09
CA ASP A 220 0.36 -4.60 -9.16
C ASP A 220 0.09 -3.86 -10.48
N GLU A 221 -1.08 -4.09 -11.04
CA GLU A 221 -1.52 -3.46 -12.27
C GLU A 221 -2.99 -3.06 -12.18
N LEU A 222 -3.33 -2.00 -12.89
CA LEU A 222 -4.73 -1.60 -13.07
C LEU A 222 -5.34 -2.45 -14.19
N ASN A 223 -6.66 -2.65 -14.13
CA ASN A 223 -7.41 -3.35 -15.17
C ASN A 223 -7.18 -2.66 -16.52
N MET A 224 -6.56 -3.39 -17.44
CA MET A 224 -6.33 -2.96 -18.80
C MET A 224 -6.75 -4.09 -19.72
N SER A 225 -7.64 -3.78 -20.67
CA SER A 225 -7.80 -4.59 -21.85
C SER A 225 -7.26 -3.79 -23.05
N ASN A 226 -6.63 -4.51 -23.98
CA ASN A 226 -6.29 -4.02 -25.32
C ASN A 226 -5.27 -2.86 -25.43
N GLY A 227 -4.07 -3.08 -24.87
CA GLY A 227 -2.83 -2.54 -25.44
C GLY A 227 -2.54 -1.05 -25.26
N THR A 228 -3.31 -0.31 -24.46
CA THR A 228 -3.12 1.14 -24.32
C THR A 228 -2.58 1.49 -22.92
N VAL A 229 -1.27 1.77 -22.88
CA VAL A 229 -0.42 2.28 -21.77
C VAL A 229 -0.16 1.32 -20.60
N PRO A 230 1.05 0.73 -20.45
CA PRO A 230 1.39 -0.06 -19.28
C PRO A 230 1.62 0.84 -18.05
N CYS A 231 0.67 0.86 -17.11
CA CYS A 231 0.94 1.26 -15.73
C CYS A 231 1.23 0.00 -14.90
N ILE A 232 2.45 -0.52 -15.03
CA ILE A 232 2.97 -1.50 -14.06
C ILE A 232 3.42 -0.70 -12.85
N ILE A 233 2.67 -0.81 -11.75
CA ILE A 233 3.14 -0.31 -10.45
C ILE A 233 3.80 -1.50 -9.78
N LEU A 234 5.12 -1.49 -9.71
CA LEU A 234 5.84 -2.46 -8.90
C LEU A 234 5.59 -2.13 -7.41
N ALA A 235 4.49 -2.64 -6.87
CA ALA A 235 4.11 -2.50 -5.48
C ALA A 235 4.89 -3.48 -4.62
N LEU A 236 6.18 -3.23 -4.41
CA LEU A 236 6.95 -3.96 -3.41
C LEU A 236 6.45 -3.47 -2.06
N ALA A 237 5.54 -4.21 -1.43
CA ALA A 237 5.07 -4.00 -0.06
C ALA A 237 4.55 -2.59 0.29
N ARG A 238 3.26 -2.35 0.04
CA ARG A 238 2.44 -1.25 0.60
C ARG A 238 2.91 0.18 0.24
N ALA A 239 2.53 0.66 -0.94
CA ALA A 239 2.02 2.02 -1.06
C ALA A 239 0.50 1.92 -0.88
N ARG A 240 -0.06 2.57 0.14
CA ARG A 240 -1.52 2.67 0.28
C ARG A 240 -2.02 3.65 -0.79
N THR A 241 -2.00 3.24 -2.07
CA THR A 241 -2.71 3.90 -3.16
C THR A 241 -4.18 3.55 -2.99
N VAL A 242 -4.87 4.29 -2.11
CA VAL A 242 -6.33 4.29 -2.10
C VAL A 242 -6.74 4.90 -3.44
N ALA A 243 -7.18 4.04 -4.36
CA ALA A 243 -7.85 4.43 -5.59
C ALA A 243 -9.20 5.07 -5.23
N GLY A 244 -9.16 6.34 -4.84
CA GLY A 244 -10.34 7.19 -4.82
C GLY A 244 -10.72 7.51 -6.26
N ALA A 245 -11.91 7.09 -6.69
CA ALA A 245 -12.50 7.46 -7.97
C ALA A 245 -12.63 9.00 -8.02
N GLY A 246 -11.65 9.68 -8.62
CA GLY A 246 -11.67 11.13 -8.78
C GLY A 246 -10.32 11.85 -8.61
N SER A 247 -9.21 11.18 -8.29
CA SER A 247 -7.92 11.87 -8.17
C SER A 247 -6.99 11.61 -9.38
N PRO A 248 -6.72 12.62 -10.23
CA PRO A 248 -5.79 12.52 -11.37
C PRO A 248 -4.30 12.47 -10.96
N ALA A 249 -3.99 12.37 -9.66
CA ALA A 249 -2.63 12.42 -9.13
C ALA A 249 -1.87 11.08 -9.15
N LEU A 250 -2.39 10.04 -9.81
CA LEU A 250 -1.75 8.72 -9.89
C LEU A 250 -0.56 8.65 -10.89
N LEU A 251 -0.07 9.78 -11.37
CA LEU A 251 0.77 9.84 -12.58
C LEU A 251 2.23 10.31 -12.42
N SER A 252 2.77 10.61 -11.24
CA SER A 252 4.11 11.25 -11.24
C SER A 252 5.17 10.87 -10.21
N GLU A 253 4.93 10.04 -9.20
CA GLU A 253 6.00 9.81 -8.19
C GLU A 253 6.14 8.35 -7.76
N ALA A 254 6.84 7.58 -8.59
CA ALA A 254 7.58 6.39 -8.21
C ALA A 254 8.68 6.11 -9.26
N TRP A 255 9.62 7.05 -9.36
CA TRP A 255 10.97 6.86 -9.90
C TRP A 255 11.94 7.60 -8.99
#